data_AF-A0A3D4CWT6-F1
#
_entry.id   AF-A0A3D4CWT6-F1
#
_cell.length_a   1.000
_cell.length_b   1.000
_cell.length_c   1.000
_cell.angle_alpha   90.00
_cell.angle_beta   90.00
_cell.angle_gamma   90.00
#
_symmetry.space_group_name_H-M   'P 1'
#
loop_
_entity.id
_entity.type
_entity.pdbx_description
1 polymer ?
#
loop_
_entity_poly.entity_id
_entity_poly.type
_entity_poly.pdbx_seq_one_letter_code
_entity_poly.pdbx_strand_id
1 'polypeptide(L)'
;PPVFPAQPAGLYEETGQNEPGNSNFTWKDSSGDGRYRKSMYTYWKRMLLHPSLASFDAPPRQVCVARRSITNTPRQALVTLNDPIFHECAQALARRIIRSHPEDGPRLDFAFRHCLSRPPDEEERKMFLSFAAREGGNKEPWVSVATVLLNLDETLTRE
;
A
#
# COMPACT_ATOMS: atom_id res chain seq x y z
N PRO A 1 2.54 7.74 19.69
CA PRO A 1 3.96 7.45 19.36
C PRO A 1 4.15 7.23 17.86
N PRO A 2 5.28 7.68 17.28
CA PRO A 2 5.67 7.33 15.92
C PRO A 2 5.86 5.82 15.74
N VAL A 3 5.77 5.34 14.49
CA VAL A 3 6.12 3.97 14.09
C VAL A 3 7.15 3.94 12.98
N PHE A 4 7.73 2.77 12.82
CA PHE A 4 8.82 2.49 11.91
C PHE A 4 8.38 1.30 11.04
N PRO A 5 7.57 1.51 9.98
CA PRO A 5 7.20 0.43 9.07
C PRO A 5 8.45 -0.15 8.41
N ALA A 6 8.30 -1.34 7.81
CA ALA A 6 9.41 -1.98 7.11
C ALA A 6 10.03 -1.05 6.06
N GLN A 7 11.36 -1.03 6.01
CA GLN A 7 12.11 -0.35 4.95
C GLN A 7 13.35 -1.18 4.60
N PRO A 8 14.00 -0.92 3.46
CA PRO A 8 15.25 -1.59 3.11
C PRO A 8 16.29 -1.48 4.22
N ALA A 9 16.92 -2.60 4.57
CA ALA A 9 17.98 -2.63 5.57
C ALA A 9 19.18 -1.78 5.11
N GLY A 10 19.85 -1.11 6.05
CA GLY A 10 21.04 -0.31 5.75
C GLY A 10 20.77 1.12 5.28
N LEU A 11 19.52 1.50 4.98
CA LEU A 11 19.22 2.85 4.44
C LEU A 11 19.72 3.99 5.34
N TYR A 12 19.58 3.86 6.66
CA TYR A 12 20.01 4.90 7.60
C TYR A 12 21.52 4.89 7.82
N GLU A 13 22.14 3.71 7.75
CA GLU A 13 23.58 3.50 7.84
C GLU A 13 24.29 4.07 6.61
N GLU A 14 23.82 3.74 5.40
CA GLU A 14 24.35 4.23 4.13
C GLU A 14 24.29 5.76 4.00
N THR A 15 23.31 6.37 4.65
CA THR A 15 23.13 7.84 4.66
C THR A 15 23.77 8.51 5.87
N GLY A 16 24.58 7.78 6.67
CA GLY A 16 25.31 8.28 7.83
C GLY A 16 24.43 8.73 9.00
N GLN A 17 23.16 8.34 9.02
CA GLN A 17 22.19 8.82 10.02
C GLN A 17 22.39 8.19 11.40
N ASN A 18 23.06 7.05 11.46
CA ASN A 18 23.49 6.37 12.67
C ASN A 18 24.80 6.95 13.24
N GLU A 19 25.48 7.87 12.56
CA GLU A 19 26.77 8.40 12.99
C GLU A 19 26.65 9.58 13.98
N PRO A 20 27.64 9.75 14.90
CA PRO A 20 27.78 10.95 15.73
C PRO A 20 27.92 12.22 14.87
N GLY A 21 27.15 13.26 15.19
CA GLY A 21 27.06 14.49 14.39
C GLY A 21 25.82 14.55 13.49
N ASN A 22 25.18 13.41 13.24
CA ASN A 22 23.84 13.32 12.65
C ASN A 22 22.80 12.95 13.73
N SER A 23 21.79 12.13 13.40
CA SER A 23 20.75 11.75 14.36
C SER A 23 21.18 10.69 15.38
N ASN A 24 22.33 10.02 15.17
CA ASN A 24 22.76 8.87 15.96
C ASN A 24 21.61 7.85 16.16
N PHE A 25 20.83 7.62 15.09
CA PHE A 25 19.59 6.86 15.13
C PHE A 25 19.64 5.73 14.10
N THR A 26 19.42 4.51 14.57
CA THR A 26 19.28 3.32 13.73
C THR A 26 17.80 2.99 13.58
N TRP A 27 17.36 2.85 12.32
CA TRP A 27 16.00 2.42 12.05
C TRP A 27 15.79 0.98 12.50
N LYS A 28 14.79 0.76 13.32
CA LYS A 28 14.35 -0.58 13.73
C LYS A 28 12.88 -0.71 13.41
N ASP A 29 12.55 -1.69 12.58
CA ASP A 29 11.18 -1.95 12.21
C ASP A 29 10.31 -2.19 13.45
N SER A 30 9.15 -1.55 13.46
CA SER A 30 8.12 -1.79 14.46
C SER A 30 7.62 -3.22 14.35
N SER A 31 7.14 -3.78 15.44
CA SER A 31 6.56 -5.12 15.48
C SER A 31 5.05 -5.08 15.70
N GLY A 32 4.36 -6.20 15.42
CA GLY A 32 2.91 -6.34 15.59
C GLY A 32 2.11 -5.26 14.84
N ASP A 33 1.10 -4.73 15.51
CA ASP A 33 0.19 -3.71 14.95
C ASP A 33 0.91 -2.41 14.56
N GLY A 34 2.07 -2.13 15.16
CA GLY A 34 2.88 -0.97 14.85
C GLY A 34 3.31 -0.90 13.37
N ARG A 35 3.43 -2.06 12.70
CA ARG A 35 3.80 -2.16 11.28
C ARG A 35 2.75 -1.62 10.32
N TYR A 36 1.47 -1.70 10.71
CA TYR A 36 0.33 -1.45 9.82
C TYR A 36 -0.40 -0.15 10.16
N ARG A 37 0.19 0.71 11.00
CA ARG A 37 -0.42 2.00 11.33
C ARG A 37 -0.38 2.92 10.13
N LYS A 38 -1.38 3.82 10.03
CA LYS A 38 -1.47 4.83 8.98
C LYS A 38 -0.15 5.59 8.85
N SER A 39 0.26 5.88 7.63
CA SER A 39 1.54 6.54 7.31
C SER A 39 1.71 7.92 7.96
N MET A 40 0.62 8.57 8.37
CA MET A 40 0.63 9.77 9.23
C MET A 40 1.40 9.58 10.55
N TYR A 41 1.48 8.34 11.04
CA TYR A 41 2.21 7.99 12.26
C TYR A 41 3.64 7.50 12.00
N THR A 42 4.05 7.34 10.74
CA THR A 42 5.42 6.96 10.39
C THR A 42 6.38 8.05 10.82
N TYR A 43 7.53 7.65 11.39
CA TYR A 43 8.58 8.58 11.76
C TYR A 43 9.02 9.40 10.54
N TRP A 44 8.86 10.73 10.64
CA TRP A 44 9.10 11.66 9.55
C TRP A 44 10.34 12.50 9.82
N LYS A 45 11.44 12.14 9.17
CA LYS A 45 12.69 12.85 9.29
C LYS A 45 12.87 13.88 8.17
N ARG A 46 13.42 15.05 8.53
CA ARG A 46 13.54 16.21 7.63
C ARG A 46 14.36 15.95 6.36
N MET A 47 15.43 15.14 6.46
CA MET A 47 16.36 14.87 5.35
C MET A 47 16.23 13.47 4.76
N LEU A 48 15.42 12.60 5.36
CA LEU A 48 15.29 11.21 4.92
C LEU A 48 13.87 10.69 5.22
N LEU A 49 12.97 10.85 4.26
CA LEU A 49 11.63 10.27 4.35
C LEU A 49 11.69 8.76 4.17
N HIS A 50 10.69 8.06 4.69
CA HIS A 50 10.47 6.66 4.36
C HIS A 50 10.32 6.49 2.83
N PRO A 51 10.94 5.48 2.19
CA PRO A 51 10.97 5.35 0.72
C PRO A 51 9.58 5.34 0.06
N SER A 52 8.59 4.73 0.70
CA SER A 52 7.23 4.64 0.16
C SER A 52 6.55 6.00 0.25
N LEU A 53 6.74 6.74 1.35
CA LEU A 53 6.28 8.15 1.45
C LEU A 53 6.89 9.03 0.37
N ALA A 54 8.20 8.90 0.14
CA ALA A 54 8.91 9.65 -0.90
C ALA A 54 8.37 9.32 -2.31
N SER A 55 8.08 8.04 -2.58
CA SER A 55 7.55 7.60 -3.88
C SER A 55 6.13 8.11 -4.16
N PHE A 56 5.33 8.35 -3.11
CA PHE A 56 3.99 8.92 -3.23
C PHE A 56 3.96 10.46 -3.13
N ASP A 57 5.05 11.16 -3.38
CA ASP A 57 5.12 12.64 -3.32
C ASP A 57 4.78 13.21 -1.93
N ALA A 58 5.26 12.59 -0.85
CA ALA A 58 5.17 13.20 0.47
C ALA A 58 6.03 14.48 0.52
N PRO A 59 5.50 15.62 1.02
CA PRO A 59 6.22 16.89 0.97
C PRO A 59 7.41 16.91 1.95
N PRO A 60 8.53 17.57 1.60
CA PRO A 60 9.63 17.74 2.53
C PRO A 60 9.22 18.66 3.69
N ARG A 61 9.72 18.39 4.90
CA ARG A 61 9.43 19.20 6.12
C ARG A 61 10.15 20.55 6.18
N GLN A 62 10.66 21.03 5.05
CA GLN A 62 11.40 22.29 4.94
C GLN A 62 10.54 23.43 4.42
N VAL A 63 9.41 23.11 3.77
CA VAL A 63 8.52 24.09 3.15
C VAL A 63 7.07 23.78 3.53
N CYS A 64 6.24 24.81 3.63
CA CYS A 64 4.81 24.64 3.82
C CYS A 64 4.16 24.24 2.49
N VAL A 65 3.37 23.15 2.50
CA VAL A 65 2.64 22.66 1.34
C VAL A 65 1.16 22.64 1.68
N ALA A 66 0.40 23.58 1.10
CA ALA A 66 -1.04 23.73 1.38
C ALA A 66 -1.88 22.62 0.73
N ARG A 67 -1.45 22.12 -0.44
CA ARG A 67 -2.09 21.03 -1.17
C ARG A 67 -1.03 20.09 -1.73
N ARG A 68 -1.21 18.79 -1.51
CA ARG A 68 -0.35 17.75 -2.11
C ARG A 68 -0.73 17.55 -3.57
N SER A 69 0.25 17.32 -4.45
CA SER A 69 0.00 16.85 -5.80
C SER A 69 -0.63 15.45 -5.75
N ILE A 70 -1.59 15.21 -6.63
CA ILE A 70 -2.12 13.87 -6.90
C ILE A 70 -1.41 13.41 -8.17
N THR A 71 -0.77 12.24 -8.10
CA THR A 71 -0.03 11.64 -9.20
C THR A 71 -0.29 10.15 -9.22
N ASN A 72 -0.26 9.56 -10.43
CA ASN A 72 -0.30 8.12 -10.63
C ASN A 72 0.81 7.73 -11.62
N THR A 73 2.05 7.76 -11.14
CA THR A 73 3.20 7.41 -11.96
C THR A 73 3.41 5.89 -11.99
N PRO A 74 3.98 5.32 -13.07
CA PRO A 74 4.32 3.90 -13.12
C PRO A 74 5.21 3.44 -11.95
N ARG A 75 6.02 4.35 -11.39
CA ARG A 75 6.84 4.09 -10.20
C ARG A 75 5.98 3.84 -8.96
N GLN A 76 4.91 4.61 -8.77
CA GLN A 76 3.98 4.43 -7.65
C GLN A 76 3.23 3.10 -7.76
N ALA A 77 2.79 2.75 -8.97
CA ALA A 77 2.19 1.44 -9.24
C ALA A 77 3.16 0.29 -8.99
N LEU A 78 4.46 0.49 -9.26
CA LEU A 78 5.48 -0.52 -8.94
C LEU A 78 5.69 -0.65 -7.41
N VAL A 79 5.59 0.43 -6.65
CA VAL A 79 5.69 0.39 -5.18
C VAL A 79 4.53 -0.41 -4.58
N THR A 80 3.29 -0.19 -5.03
CA THR A 80 2.13 -0.96 -4.53
C THR A 80 2.21 -2.44 -4.87
N LEU A 81 2.87 -2.80 -5.98
CA LEU A 81 3.10 -4.19 -6.37
C LEU A 81 4.21 -4.90 -5.57
N ASN A 82 5.27 -4.17 -5.18
CA ASN A 82 6.51 -4.80 -4.68
C ASN A 82 6.79 -4.54 -3.20
N ASP A 83 6.27 -3.47 -2.62
CA ASP A 83 6.54 -3.17 -1.21
C ASP A 83 5.82 -4.21 -0.32
N PRO A 84 6.53 -4.81 0.67
CA PRO A 84 5.96 -5.81 1.56
C PRO A 84 4.66 -5.37 2.24
N ILE A 85 4.51 -4.09 2.58
CA ILE A 85 3.32 -3.61 3.28
C ILE A 85 2.07 -3.74 2.41
N PHE A 86 2.16 -3.42 1.11
CA PHE A 86 1.03 -3.51 0.20
C PHE A 86 0.70 -4.97 -0.12
N HIS A 87 1.71 -5.83 -0.24
CA HIS A 87 1.49 -7.27 -0.40
C HIS A 87 0.79 -7.90 0.81
N GLU A 88 1.24 -7.59 2.03
CA GLU A 88 0.59 -8.04 3.27
C GLU A 88 -0.84 -7.50 3.39
N CYS A 89 -1.06 -6.24 2.99
CA CYS A 89 -2.40 -5.65 2.92
C CYS A 89 -3.30 -6.36 1.89
N ALA A 90 -2.78 -6.72 0.71
CA ALA A 90 -3.52 -7.45 -0.32
C ALA A 90 -3.93 -8.84 0.18
N GLN A 91 -3.02 -9.56 0.86
CA GLN A 91 -3.34 -10.85 1.49
C GLN A 91 -4.43 -10.70 2.57
N ALA A 92 -4.34 -9.69 3.42
CA ALA A 92 -5.33 -9.43 4.45
C ALA A 92 -6.70 -9.06 3.85
N LEU A 93 -6.71 -8.26 2.78
CA LEU A 93 -7.91 -7.90 2.03
C LEU A 93 -8.55 -9.15 1.38
N ALA A 94 -7.76 -10.00 0.74
CA ALA A 94 -8.25 -11.25 0.14
C ALA A 94 -8.91 -12.15 1.18
N ARG A 95 -8.31 -12.31 2.36
CA ARG A 95 -8.93 -13.07 3.48
C ARG A 95 -10.26 -12.47 3.92
N ARG A 96 -10.40 -11.14 3.93
CA ARG A 96 -11.67 -10.47 4.21
C ARG A 96 -12.71 -10.72 3.12
N ILE A 97 -12.31 -10.64 1.85
CA ILE A 97 -13.18 -10.90 0.70
C ILE A 97 -13.70 -12.33 0.75
N ILE A 98 -12.83 -13.34 0.90
CA ILE A 98 -13.21 -14.75 0.94
C ILE A 98 -14.18 -15.05 2.10
N ARG A 99 -13.99 -14.41 3.26
CA ARG A 99 -14.87 -14.56 4.43
C ARG A 99 -16.20 -13.83 4.31
N SER A 100 -16.31 -12.85 3.41
CA SER A 100 -17.52 -12.02 3.30
C SER A 100 -18.71 -12.82 2.76
N HIS A 101 -18.49 -13.62 1.71
CA HIS A 101 -19.52 -14.37 1.01
C HIS A 101 -18.97 -15.68 0.44
N PRO A 102 -19.81 -16.71 0.23
CA PRO A 102 -19.39 -17.97 -0.36
C PRO A 102 -19.17 -17.89 -1.88
N GLU A 103 -19.90 -17.04 -2.58
CA GLU A 103 -19.93 -16.93 -4.04
C GLU A 103 -19.05 -15.79 -4.55
N ASP A 104 -18.48 -15.95 -5.75
CA ASP A 104 -17.50 -15.02 -6.31
C ASP A 104 -18.10 -13.66 -6.74
N GLY A 105 -19.36 -13.65 -7.21
CA GLY A 105 -20.06 -12.41 -7.56
C GLY A 105 -20.21 -11.47 -6.34
N PRO A 106 -20.87 -11.91 -5.25
CA PRO A 106 -20.99 -11.14 -4.02
C PRO A 106 -19.65 -10.79 -3.35
N ARG A 107 -18.63 -11.65 -3.48
CA ARG A 107 -17.26 -11.35 -3.06
C ARG A 107 -16.69 -10.15 -3.81
N LEU A 108 -16.87 -10.11 -5.12
CA LEU A 108 -16.42 -9.00 -5.94
C LEU A 108 -17.13 -7.70 -5.57
N ASP A 109 -18.45 -7.75 -5.37
CA ASP A 109 -19.25 -6.61 -4.92
C ASP A 109 -18.76 -6.06 -3.58
N PHE A 110 -18.45 -6.96 -2.63
CA PHE A 110 -17.85 -6.58 -1.36
C PHE A 110 -16.48 -5.93 -1.55
N ALA A 111 -15.62 -6.51 -2.40
CA ALA A 111 -14.26 -6.01 -2.65
C ALA A 111 -14.27 -4.59 -3.25
N PHE A 112 -15.11 -4.37 -4.27
CA PHE A 112 -15.30 -3.08 -4.94
C PHE A 112 -15.81 -2.02 -3.96
N ARG A 113 -16.84 -2.33 -3.16
CA ARG A 113 -17.33 -1.39 -2.15
C ARG A 113 -16.28 -1.07 -1.08
N HIS A 114 -15.44 -2.04 -0.72
CA HIS A 114 -14.41 -1.82 0.30
C HIS A 114 -13.23 -0.97 -0.21
N CYS A 115 -12.89 -1.08 -1.49
CA CYS A 115 -11.76 -0.36 -2.08
C CYS A 115 -12.18 0.98 -2.71
N LEU A 116 -13.25 0.95 -3.51
CA LEU A 116 -13.71 2.03 -4.39
C LEU A 116 -15.01 2.69 -3.91
N SER A 117 -15.67 2.18 -2.86
CA SER A 117 -16.94 2.71 -2.34
C SER A 117 -18.12 2.71 -3.33
N ARG A 118 -18.02 1.95 -4.43
CA ARG A 118 -19.06 1.73 -5.43
C ARG A 118 -19.15 0.25 -5.81
N PRO A 119 -20.26 -0.23 -6.40
CA PRO A 119 -20.28 -1.55 -7.04
C PRO A 119 -19.47 -1.56 -8.35
N PRO A 120 -19.02 -2.73 -8.82
CA PRO A 120 -18.47 -2.88 -10.16
C PRO A 120 -19.57 -2.68 -11.20
N ASP A 121 -19.23 -2.11 -12.35
CA ASP A 121 -20.09 -2.15 -13.53
C ASP A 121 -20.11 -3.55 -14.18
N GLU A 122 -20.92 -3.73 -15.23
CA GLU A 122 -21.07 -5.03 -15.91
C GLU A 122 -19.77 -5.50 -16.61
N GLU A 123 -18.99 -4.59 -17.18
CA GLU A 123 -17.74 -4.92 -17.88
C GLU A 123 -16.64 -5.25 -16.88
N GLU A 124 -16.49 -4.44 -15.83
CA GLU A 124 -15.60 -4.68 -14.70
C GLU A 124 -15.92 -6.01 -14.03
N ARG A 125 -17.19 -6.28 -13.74
CA ARG A 125 -17.63 -7.55 -13.14
C ARG A 125 -17.17 -8.73 -13.98
N LYS A 126 -17.44 -8.68 -15.29
CA LYS A 126 -17.04 -9.75 -16.22
C LYS A 126 -15.52 -9.91 -16.28
N MET A 127 -14.78 -8.80 -16.36
CA MET A 127 -13.32 -8.81 -16.42
C MET A 127 -12.71 -9.39 -15.15
N PHE A 128 -13.11 -8.92 -13.97
CA PHE A 128 -12.56 -9.39 -12.71
C PHE A 128 -12.93 -10.84 -12.39
N LEU A 129 -14.15 -11.28 -12.68
CA LEU A 129 -14.53 -12.68 -12.50
C LEU A 129 -13.77 -13.61 -13.46
N SER A 130 -13.60 -13.22 -14.72
CA SER A 130 -12.78 -14.00 -15.66
C SER A 130 -11.30 -14.05 -15.26
N PHE A 131 -10.77 -12.93 -14.72
CA PHE A 131 -9.42 -12.87 -14.18
C PHE A 131 -9.25 -13.78 -12.96
N ALA A 132 -10.18 -13.73 -12.00
CA ALA A 132 -10.16 -14.59 -10.83
C ALA A 132 -10.24 -16.08 -11.19
N ALA A 133 -11.08 -16.43 -12.18
CA ALA A 133 -11.18 -17.79 -12.69
C ALA A 133 -9.88 -18.27 -13.36
N ARG A 134 -9.20 -17.40 -14.11
CA ARG A 134 -7.91 -17.71 -14.75
C ARG A 134 -6.78 -17.87 -13.72
N GLU A 135 -6.77 -17.02 -12.71
CA GLU A 135 -5.80 -17.08 -11.59
C GLU A 135 -6.09 -18.23 -10.62
N GLY A 136 -7.23 -18.92 -10.73
CA GLY A 136 -7.59 -20.07 -9.90
C GLY A 136 -6.65 -21.28 -10.05
N GLY A 137 -5.81 -21.31 -11.10
CA GLY A 137 -4.69 -22.25 -11.21
C GLY A 137 -3.50 -21.91 -10.30
N ASN A 138 -3.44 -20.67 -9.80
CA ASN A 138 -2.46 -20.19 -8.84
C ASN A 138 -3.04 -20.29 -7.42
N LYS A 139 -2.20 -20.40 -6.39
CA LYS A 139 -2.64 -20.80 -5.04
C LYS A 139 -3.64 -19.84 -4.37
N GLU A 140 -3.75 -18.57 -4.80
CA GLU A 140 -4.62 -17.55 -4.15
C GLU A 140 -5.19 -16.50 -5.15
N PRO A 141 -6.26 -16.80 -5.92
CA PRO A 141 -6.79 -15.88 -6.95
C PRO A 141 -7.27 -14.54 -6.40
N TRP A 142 -7.84 -14.54 -5.19
CA TRP A 142 -8.34 -13.33 -4.54
C TRP A 142 -7.24 -12.40 -4.04
N VAL A 143 -6.00 -12.89 -3.86
CA VAL A 143 -4.85 -12.02 -3.57
C VAL A 143 -4.44 -11.25 -4.81
N SER A 144 -4.45 -11.90 -5.99
CA SER A 144 -4.23 -11.22 -7.27
C SER A 144 -5.31 -10.15 -7.51
N VAL A 145 -6.59 -10.48 -7.29
CA VAL A 145 -7.70 -9.51 -7.40
C VAL A 145 -7.51 -8.34 -6.43
N ALA A 146 -7.22 -8.62 -5.16
CA ALA A 146 -6.96 -7.59 -4.14
C ALA A 146 -5.77 -6.69 -4.53
N THR A 147 -4.70 -7.26 -5.06
CA THR A 147 -3.52 -6.51 -5.52
C THR A 147 -3.87 -5.57 -6.67
N VAL A 148 -4.64 -6.05 -7.65
CA VAL A 148 -5.12 -5.22 -8.77
C VAL A 148 -6.00 -4.09 -8.24
N LEU A 149 -6.98 -4.39 -7.38
CA LEU A 149 -7.87 -3.37 -6.79
C LEU A 149 -7.10 -2.29 -6.02
N LEU A 150 -6.06 -2.67 -5.26
CA LEU A 150 -5.22 -1.73 -4.52
C LEU A 150 -4.32 -0.87 -5.44
N ASN A 151 -4.15 -1.25 -6.70
CA ASN A 151 -3.31 -0.56 -7.68
C ASN A 151 -4.13 0.17 -8.77
N LEU A 152 -5.45 0.12 -8.72
CA LEU A 152 -6.28 0.92 -9.61
C LEU A 152 -6.03 2.41 -9.38
N ASP A 153 -6.07 3.19 -10.46
CA ASP A 153 -5.95 4.66 -10.39
C ASP A 153 -6.94 5.25 -9.38
N GLU A 154 -8.22 4.86 -9.49
CA GLU A 154 -9.30 5.27 -8.57
C GLU A 154 -8.98 4.98 -7.10
N THR A 155 -8.27 3.88 -6.80
CA THR A 155 -7.85 3.56 -5.41
C THR A 155 -6.71 4.46 -4.94
N LEU A 156 -5.77 4.78 -5.84
CA LEU A 156 -4.56 5.55 -5.55
C LEU A 156 -4.86 7.05 -5.43
N THR A 157 -5.65 7.59 -6.35
CA THR A 157 -5.96 9.02 -6.45
C THR A 157 -7.18 9.41 -5.61
N ARG A 158 -8.10 8.46 -5.37
CA ARG A 158 -9.39 8.68 -4.67
C ARG A 158 -10.26 9.74 -5.36
N GLU A 159 -10.12 9.88 -6.68
CA GLU A 159 -11.02 10.68 -7.52
C GLU A 159 -12.27 9.92 -7.94
#